data_AF-A0A838RC44-F1
#
_entry.id   AF-A0A838RC44-F1
#
_cell.length_a   1.000
_cell.length_b   1.000
_cell.length_c   1.000
_cell.angle_alpha   90.00
_cell.angle_beta   90.00
_cell.angle_gamma   90.00
#
_symmetry.space_group_name_H-M   'P 1'
#
loop_
_entity.id
_entity.type
_entity.pdbx_description
1 polymer ?
#
loop_
_entity_poly.entity_id
_entity_poly.type
_entity_poly.pdbx_seq_one_letter_code
_entity_poly.pdbx_strand_id
1 'polypeptide(L)'
;LPPDESKQGFTLLGFFRTNGPVSDPIRASETDPPVVTTYQRTTYERSQLAIRSVYIPRESDIGETFMDANGRMLQPQEQSVDFLYGYPRSPTDSPYPEKAIAAFYLGIGTDPSKTDLHPENYLSDELKPSYSQNSWGLGLTPDLISRVLITSISYTPDREAELAHLRREVTVVVSPVKNENNQRQPPRRITWELVGIPIPGEQDCEWRLDKITSTIVTDGLGYLPTPSLAETAALVR
;
A
#
# COMPACT_ATOMS: atom_id res chain seq x y z
N LEU A 1 -29.99 3.82 37.07
CA LEU A 1 -31.23 3.45 36.34
C LEU A 1 -30.93 2.18 35.55
N PRO A 2 -31.76 1.13 35.63
CA PRO A 2 -31.61 -0.03 34.75
C PRO A 2 -31.82 0.38 33.27
N PRO A 3 -31.26 -0.38 32.30
CA PRO A 3 -31.51 -0.15 30.89
C PRO A 3 -33.01 -0.22 30.60
N ASP A 4 -33.51 0.77 29.87
CA ASP A 4 -34.90 0.85 29.43
C ASP A 4 -35.01 0.06 28.11
N GLU A 5 -35.68 -1.09 28.14
CA GLU A 5 -35.86 -1.95 26.96
C GLU A 5 -36.62 -1.27 25.81
N SER A 6 -37.30 -0.15 26.08
CA SER A 6 -37.97 0.66 25.06
C SER A 6 -37.05 1.65 24.34
N LYS A 7 -35.81 1.83 24.85
CA LYS A 7 -34.78 2.64 24.20
C LYS A 7 -33.84 1.72 23.44
N GLN A 8 -33.83 1.84 22.10
CA GLN A 8 -32.78 1.21 21.30
C GLN A 8 -31.42 1.62 21.86
N GLY A 9 -30.63 0.63 22.26
CA GLY A 9 -29.25 0.83 22.68
C GLY A 9 -28.34 1.23 21.52
N PHE A 10 -27.03 1.16 21.73
CA PHE A 10 -26.07 1.36 20.64
C PHE A 10 -26.14 0.19 19.65
N THR A 11 -26.24 0.50 18.36
CA THR A 11 -26.10 -0.49 17.29
C THR A 11 -24.62 -0.61 16.91
N LEU A 12 -24.06 -1.81 17.02
CA LEU A 12 -22.71 -2.08 16.54
C LEU A 12 -22.71 -2.04 15.01
N LEU A 13 -21.99 -1.09 14.42
CA LEU A 13 -21.86 -0.97 12.96
C LEU A 13 -20.67 -1.76 12.41
N GLY A 14 -19.76 -2.19 13.27
CA GLY A 14 -18.58 -2.99 12.92
C GLY A 14 -17.54 -2.99 14.03
N PHE A 15 -16.56 -3.89 13.93
CA PHE A 15 -15.41 -3.94 14.83
C PHE A 15 -14.14 -4.29 14.04
N PHE A 16 -13.07 -3.53 14.24
CA PHE A 16 -11.80 -3.74 13.56
C PHE A 16 -10.79 -4.34 14.53
N ARG A 17 -10.26 -5.52 14.20
CA ARG A 17 -9.21 -6.15 15.00
C ARG A 17 -7.87 -5.90 14.33
N THR A 18 -7.03 -5.11 15.00
CA THR A 18 -5.68 -4.86 14.55
C THR A 18 -4.75 -4.60 15.73
N ASN A 19 -3.44 -4.67 15.49
CA ASN A 19 -2.38 -4.32 16.44
C ASN A 19 -1.65 -3.02 16.08
N GLY A 20 -2.21 -2.23 15.15
CA GLY A 20 -1.78 -0.87 14.85
C GLY A 20 -2.94 0.13 14.92
N PRO A 21 -2.73 1.38 14.47
CA PRO A 21 -3.76 2.41 14.45
C PRO A 21 -4.96 2.03 13.59
N VAL A 22 -6.11 2.54 14.01
CA VAL A 22 -7.35 2.59 13.24
C VAL A 22 -7.67 4.06 13.05
N SER A 23 -7.91 4.48 11.81
CA SER A 23 -8.34 5.85 11.54
C SER A 23 -9.74 6.07 12.06
N ASP A 24 -10.06 7.31 12.43
CA ASP A 24 -11.46 7.71 12.50
C ASP A 24 -12.13 7.50 11.12
N PRO A 25 -13.46 7.28 11.07
CA PRO A 25 -14.17 7.24 9.80
C PRO A 25 -14.10 8.61 9.11
N ILE A 26 -13.45 8.67 7.95
CA ILE A 26 -13.22 9.92 7.20
C ILE A 26 -14.09 9.92 5.94
N ARG A 27 -14.83 11.01 5.71
CA ARG A 27 -15.52 11.27 4.44
C ARG A 27 -14.70 12.23 3.59
N ALA A 28 -14.54 11.92 2.30
CA ALA A 28 -13.88 12.83 1.35
C ALA A 28 -14.80 13.99 0.95
N SER A 29 -16.11 13.76 0.92
CA SER A 29 -17.17 14.77 0.74
C SER A 29 -18.41 14.39 1.54
N GLU A 30 -19.37 15.30 1.69
CA GLU A 30 -20.63 15.01 2.41
C GLU A 30 -21.42 13.83 1.84
N THR A 31 -21.23 13.54 0.54
CA THR A 31 -21.93 12.48 -0.17
C THR A 31 -21.17 11.16 -0.23
N ASP A 32 -19.89 11.13 0.16
CA ASP A 32 -19.09 9.92 0.13
C ASP A 32 -19.30 9.08 1.40
N PRO A 33 -19.28 7.73 1.29
CA PRO A 33 -19.33 6.87 2.45
C PRO A 33 -18.08 7.08 3.32
N PRO A 34 -18.19 6.95 4.65
CA PRO A 34 -17.07 7.14 5.55
C PRO A 34 -16.10 5.97 5.40
N VAL A 35 -14.81 6.26 5.22
CA VAL A 35 -13.78 5.26 5.01
C VAL A 35 -13.03 5.02 6.32
N VAL A 36 -12.83 3.75 6.68
CA VAL A 36 -11.98 3.35 7.81
C VAL A 36 -10.73 2.68 7.29
N THR A 37 -9.57 3.16 7.75
CA THR A 37 -8.27 2.55 7.46
C THR A 37 -7.73 1.89 8.72
N THR A 38 -7.25 0.65 8.59
CA THR A 38 -6.57 -0.06 9.65
C THR A 38 -5.16 -0.41 9.23
N TYR A 39 -4.24 -0.44 10.19
CA TYR A 39 -2.87 -0.87 9.97
C TYR A 39 -2.56 -2.06 10.85
N GLN A 40 -2.09 -3.15 10.26
CA GLN A 40 -1.63 -4.33 10.98
C GLN A 40 -0.13 -4.53 10.74
N ARG A 41 0.62 -4.77 11.81
CA ARG A 41 2.06 -5.04 11.72
C ARG A 41 2.35 -6.47 12.16
N THR A 42 3.25 -7.16 11.46
CA THR A 42 3.74 -8.45 11.96
C THR A 42 4.89 -8.20 12.94
N THR A 43 5.03 -9.04 13.95
CA THR A 43 6.13 -8.94 14.93
C THR A 43 7.51 -9.23 14.33
N TYR A 44 7.56 -9.78 13.12
CA TYR A 44 8.78 -10.20 12.44
C TYR A 44 9.22 -9.21 11.34
N GLU A 45 8.46 -8.14 11.14
CA GLU A 45 8.76 -7.12 10.13
C GLU A 45 9.74 -6.07 10.71
N ARG A 46 10.95 -6.04 10.15
CA ARG A 46 12.07 -5.19 10.60
C ARG A 46 12.08 -3.79 9.97
N SER A 47 11.44 -3.61 8.83
CA SER A 47 11.47 -2.37 8.04
C SER A 47 10.40 -1.35 8.40
N GLN A 48 9.64 -1.63 9.47
CA GLN A 48 8.53 -0.83 9.98
C GLN A 48 7.40 -0.62 8.96
N LEU A 49 7.21 -1.61 8.09
CA LEU A 49 6.10 -1.69 7.16
C LEU A 49 4.88 -2.31 7.85
N ALA A 50 3.70 -1.96 7.36
CA ALA A 50 2.42 -2.47 7.84
C ALA A 50 1.52 -2.86 6.68
N ILE A 51 0.57 -3.75 6.95
CA ILE A 51 -0.55 -4.04 6.06
C ILE A 51 -1.61 -2.99 6.35
N ARG A 52 -1.82 -2.08 5.39
CA ARG A 52 -2.93 -1.14 5.34
C ARG A 52 -4.14 -1.82 4.73
N SER A 53 -5.28 -1.80 5.44
CA SER A 53 -6.56 -2.28 4.94
C SER A 53 -7.61 -1.18 5.00
N VAL A 54 -8.32 -0.96 3.89
CA VAL A 54 -9.32 0.09 3.71
C VAL A 54 -10.70 -0.53 3.62
N TYR A 55 -11.61 -0.05 4.46
CA TYR A 55 -12.98 -0.53 4.55
C TYR A 55 -13.93 0.60 4.16
N ILE A 56 -14.89 0.27 3.30
CA ILE A 56 -16.03 1.13 2.95
C ILE A 56 -17.29 0.41 3.47
N PRO A 57 -18.18 1.12 4.18
CA PRO A 57 -19.42 0.54 4.66
C PRO A 57 -20.37 0.28 3.49
N ARG A 58 -21.35 -0.58 3.72
CA ARG A 58 -22.49 -0.77 2.83
C ARG A 58 -23.74 -0.19 3.47
N GLU A 59 -24.72 0.13 2.63
CA GLU A 59 -26.04 0.49 3.09
C GLU A 59 -26.81 -0.74 3.60
N SER A 60 -27.60 -0.55 4.65
CA SER A 60 -28.49 -1.57 5.23
C SER A 60 -29.76 -0.93 5.77
N ASP A 61 -30.68 -1.75 6.28
CA ASP A 61 -31.92 -1.33 6.92
C ASP A 61 -31.70 -0.47 8.18
N ILE A 62 -30.51 -0.56 8.79
CA ILE A 62 -30.09 0.24 9.94
C ILE A 62 -29.15 1.40 9.56
N GLY A 63 -29.00 1.69 8.27
CA GLY A 63 -28.06 2.67 7.71
C GLY A 63 -26.70 2.06 7.31
N GLU A 64 -25.66 2.89 7.25
CA GLU A 64 -24.30 2.48 6.88
C GLU A 64 -23.69 1.51 7.90
N THR A 65 -23.19 0.36 7.44
CA THR A 65 -22.57 -0.65 8.30
C THR A 65 -21.35 -1.32 7.63
N PHE A 66 -20.37 -1.71 8.44
CA PHE A 66 -19.22 -2.52 8.04
C PHE A 66 -19.45 -4.03 8.25
N MET A 67 -20.69 -4.44 8.51
CA MET A 67 -21.06 -5.86 8.65
C MET A 67 -21.89 -6.34 7.46
N ASP A 68 -21.63 -7.58 7.01
CA ASP A 68 -22.43 -8.30 6.02
C ASP A 68 -23.78 -8.76 6.59
N ALA A 69 -24.63 -9.36 5.74
CA ALA A 69 -25.98 -9.79 6.15
C ALA A 69 -25.98 -10.91 7.21
N ASN A 70 -24.83 -11.55 7.43
CA ASN A 70 -24.64 -12.58 8.44
C ASN A 70 -23.97 -12.03 9.71
N GLY A 71 -23.82 -10.70 9.83
CA GLY A 71 -23.17 -10.05 10.97
C GLY A 71 -21.64 -10.21 10.99
N ARG A 72 -21.01 -10.56 9.86
CA ARG A 72 -19.54 -10.67 9.75
C ARG A 72 -18.96 -9.37 9.23
N MET A 73 -17.73 -9.04 9.63
CA MET A 73 -17.05 -7.87 9.06
C MET A 73 -16.89 -8.01 7.55
N LEU A 74 -17.18 -6.91 6.83
CA LEU A 74 -16.87 -6.80 5.42
C LEU A 74 -15.36 -7.02 5.20
N GLN A 75 -15.01 -7.63 4.07
CA GLN A 75 -13.62 -7.68 3.65
C GLN A 75 -13.16 -6.27 3.25
N PRO A 76 -11.88 -5.94 3.45
CA PRO A 76 -11.37 -4.66 3.01
C PRO A 76 -11.49 -4.56 1.48
N GLN A 77 -11.91 -3.39 1.01
CA GLN A 77 -11.98 -3.11 -0.42
C GLN A 77 -10.59 -2.97 -1.04
N GLU A 78 -9.64 -2.46 -0.25
CA GLU A 78 -8.24 -2.32 -0.63
C GLU A 78 -7.34 -2.85 0.49
N GLN A 79 -6.31 -3.62 0.13
CA GLN A 79 -5.27 -4.05 1.05
C GLN A 79 -3.91 -3.88 0.36
N SER A 80 -2.96 -3.25 1.06
CA SER A 80 -1.63 -2.93 0.57
C SER A 80 -0.61 -2.92 1.70
N VAL A 81 0.66 -3.12 1.39
CA VAL A 81 1.79 -2.72 2.24
C VAL A 81 1.88 -1.20 2.23
N ASP A 82 2.15 -0.62 3.40
CA ASP A 82 2.30 0.83 3.62
C ASP A 82 3.25 1.12 4.79
N PHE A 83 3.59 2.39 4.98
CA PHE A 83 4.39 2.89 6.10
C PHE A 83 3.52 3.22 7.31
N LEU A 84 3.91 2.71 8.48
CA LEU A 84 3.18 2.98 9.71
C LEU A 84 3.55 4.32 10.35
N TYR A 85 4.81 4.75 10.23
CA TYR A 85 5.38 5.89 10.94
C TYR A 85 5.80 7.03 10.01
N GLY A 86 4.98 7.27 8.98
CA GLY A 86 5.29 8.23 7.94
C GLY A 86 6.30 7.71 6.91
N TYR A 87 6.38 8.44 5.80
CA TYR A 87 7.24 8.10 4.68
C TYR A 87 8.71 8.43 4.96
N PRO A 88 9.67 7.61 4.50
CA PRO A 88 11.08 8.01 4.47
C PRO A 88 11.25 9.20 3.51
N ARG A 89 11.97 10.23 3.95
CA ARG A 89 12.25 11.45 3.17
C ARG A 89 13.39 11.23 2.18
N SER A 90 14.30 10.33 2.51
CA SER A 90 15.49 10.01 1.73
C SER A 90 15.81 8.51 1.79
N PRO A 91 16.47 7.94 0.78
CA PRO A 91 17.05 6.59 0.85
C PRO A 91 17.98 6.37 2.05
N THR A 92 18.60 7.43 2.56
CA THR A 92 19.44 7.39 3.78
C THR A 92 18.65 7.13 5.06
N ASP A 93 17.33 7.34 5.07
CA ASP A 93 16.50 7.17 6.27
C ASP A 93 16.20 5.69 6.60
N SER A 94 16.79 4.75 5.84
CA SER A 94 16.56 3.34 6.03
C SER A 94 17.68 2.45 5.52
N PRO A 95 18.27 1.62 6.39
CA PRO A 95 19.27 0.64 5.99
C PRO A 95 18.65 -0.64 5.38
N TYR A 96 17.34 -0.66 5.10
CA TYR A 96 16.65 -1.88 4.64
C TYR A 96 16.25 -1.84 3.15
N PRO A 97 16.68 -2.82 2.33
CA PRO A 97 16.35 -2.92 0.91
C PRO A 97 14.84 -2.92 0.61
N GLU A 98 14.07 -3.68 1.40
CA GLU A 98 12.62 -3.82 1.21
C GLU A 98 11.88 -2.49 1.43
N LYS A 99 12.41 -1.62 2.29
CA LYS A 99 11.84 -0.30 2.56
C LYS A 99 12.09 0.67 1.41
N ALA A 100 13.26 0.60 0.77
CA ALA A 100 13.58 1.42 -0.40
C ALA A 100 12.64 1.11 -1.58
N ILE A 101 12.32 -0.17 -1.81
CA ILE A 101 11.31 -0.56 -2.81
C ILE A 101 9.91 -0.07 -2.44
N ALA A 102 9.52 -0.23 -1.17
CA ALA A 102 8.22 0.24 -0.72
C ALA A 102 8.09 1.76 -0.95
N ALA A 103 9.13 2.53 -0.59
CA ALA A 103 9.16 3.96 -0.80
C ALA A 103 9.06 4.31 -2.29
N PHE A 104 9.86 3.67 -3.14
CA PHE A 104 9.81 3.89 -4.58
C PHE A 104 8.39 3.71 -5.15
N TYR A 105 7.75 2.57 -4.89
CA TYR A 105 6.43 2.31 -5.47
C TYR A 105 5.31 3.15 -4.85
N LEU A 106 5.30 3.32 -3.52
CA LEU A 106 4.26 4.11 -2.85
C LEU A 106 4.36 5.61 -3.20
N GLY A 107 5.51 6.07 -3.70
CA GLY A 107 5.68 7.43 -4.22
C GLY A 107 5.12 7.69 -5.59
N ILE A 108 4.96 6.65 -6.41
CA ILE A 108 4.47 6.81 -7.77
C ILE A 108 3.00 7.24 -7.72
N GLY A 109 2.70 8.37 -8.37
CA GLY A 109 1.36 8.98 -8.39
C GLY A 109 1.07 9.90 -7.20
N THR A 110 1.99 10.02 -6.25
CA THR A 110 1.84 10.97 -5.15
C THR A 110 2.08 12.41 -5.61
N ASP A 111 1.34 13.33 -5.01
CA ASP A 111 1.51 14.77 -5.23
C ASP A 111 2.71 15.26 -4.39
N PRO A 112 3.80 15.73 -5.02
CA PRO A 112 5.01 16.16 -4.31
C PRO A 112 4.79 17.41 -3.44
N SER A 113 3.65 18.10 -3.58
CA SER A 113 3.26 19.18 -2.65
C SER A 113 2.63 18.69 -1.35
N LYS A 114 2.26 17.40 -1.29
CA LYS A 114 1.54 16.77 -0.17
C LYS A 114 2.33 15.68 0.54
N THR A 115 3.48 15.28 0.00
CA THR A 115 4.36 14.27 0.60
C THR A 115 5.82 14.63 0.38
N ASP A 116 6.66 14.29 1.36
CA ASP A 116 8.12 14.40 1.27
C ASP A 116 8.74 13.24 0.44
N LEU A 117 7.90 12.35 -0.10
CA LEU A 117 8.37 11.15 -0.74
C LEU A 117 8.64 11.37 -2.24
N HIS A 118 9.90 11.23 -2.60
CA HIS A 118 10.42 11.44 -3.96
C HIS A 118 10.91 10.10 -4.53
N PRO A 119 10.08 9.36 -5.29
CA PRO A 119 10.42 8.02 -5.77
C PRO A 119 11.69 7.99 -6.64
N GLU A 120 11.93 9.02 -7.44
CA GLU A 120 13.16 9.16 -8.25
C GLU A 120 14.44 9.18 -7.41
N ASN A 121 14.36 9.55 -6.13
CA ASN A 121 15.50 9.48 -5.24
C ASN A 121 15.85 8.06 -4.84
N TYR A 122 15.03 7.03 -5.09
CA TYR A 122 15.37 5.65 -4.77
C TYR A 122 16.00 4.90 -5.94
N LEU A 123 16.06 5.52 -7.12
CA LEU A 123 16.74 4.97 -8.29
C LEU A 123 18.26 5.17 -8.20
N SER A 124 19.01 4.32 -8.91
CA SER A 124 20.41 4.59 -9.22
C SER A 124 20.55 5.84 -10.08
N ASP A 125 21.74 6.46 -10.06
CA ASP A 125 22.01 7.69 -10.81
C ASP A 125 21.80 7.50 -12.32
N GLU A 126 22.03 6.29 -12.83
CA GLU A 126 21.82 5.94 -14.23
C GLU A 126 20.34 5.88 -14.61
N LEU A 127 19.47 5.45 -13.69
CA LEU A 127 18.04 5.28 -13.95
C LEU A 127 17.21 6.54 -13.66
N LYS A 128 17.69 7.38 -12.73
CA LYS A 128 16.99 8.58 -12.27
C LYS A 128 16.54 9.52 -13.41
N PRO A 129 17.35 9.82 -14.44
CA PRO A 129 16.94 10.70 -15.54
C PRO A 129 15.74 10.19 -16.35
N SER A 130 15.50 8.88 -16.34
CA SER A 130 14.40 8.25 -17.08
C SER A 130 13.14 8.07 -16.25
N TYR A 131 13.07 8.59 -15.01
CA TYR A 131 11.97 8.39 -14.06
C TYR A 131 10.58 8.52 -14.71
N SER A 132 10.30 9.63 -15.38
CA SER A 132 8.98 9.90 -15.95
C SER A 132 8.66 9.10 -17.22
N GLN A 133 9.67 8.53 -17.89
CA GLN A 133 9.53 7.91 -19.21
C GLN A 133 9.37 6.39 -19.15
N ASN A 134 9.80 5.77 -18.06
CA ASN A 134 9.76 4.31 -17.92
C ASN A 134 8.54 3.89 -17.10
N SER A 135 8.05 2.69 -17.36
CA SER A 135 6.91 2.13 -16.63
C SER A 135 7.29 1.44 -15.32
N TRP A 136 8.59 1.23 -15.05
CA TRP A 136 9.08 0.60 -13.81
C TRP A 136 8.43 -0.75 -13.51
N GLY A 137 8.13 -1.49 -14.58
CA GLY A 137 7.46 -2.78 -14.52
C GLY A 137 5.96 -2.72 -14.27
N LEU A 138 5.35 -1.53 -14.20
CA LEU A 138 3.92 -1.30 -13.95
C LEU A 138 3.06 -1.41 -15.22
N GLY A 139 3.67 -1.29 -16.40
CA GLY A 139 2.96 -1.23 -17.68
C GLY A 139 2.24 0.10 -17.95
N LEU A 140 2.42 1.08 -17.06
CA LEU A 140 1.98 2.47 -17.19
C LEU A 140 3.15 3.37 -16.73
N THR A 141 3.30 4.54 -17.33
CA THR A 141 4.25 5.56 -16.88
C THR A 141 3.71 6.29 -15.64
N PRO A 142 4.58 6.88 -14.79
CA PRO A 142 4.16 7.50 -13.52
C PRO A 142 3.06 8.56 -13.64
N ASP A 143 3.02 9.32 -14.74
CA ASP A 143 2.02 10.36 -15.00
C ASP A 143 0.59 9.83 -15.17
N LEU A 144 0.45 8.55 -15.53
CA LEU A 144 -0.84 7.87 -15.72
C LEU A 144 -1.33 7.14 -14.46
N ILE A 145 -0.59 7.23 -13.36
CA ILE A 145 -0.83 6.47 -12.12
C ILE A 145 -1.25 7.44 -11.02
N SER A 146 -2.37 7.17 -10.35
CA SER A 146 -2.79 7.91 -9.15
C SER A 146 -2.14 7.39 -7.88
N ARG A 147 -1.94 6.06 -7.79
CA ARG A 147 -1.23 5.40 -6.69
C ARG A 147 -0.82 3.98 -7.10
N VAL A 148 0.12 3.40 -6.38
CA VAL A 148 0.48 1.99 -6.50
C VAL A 148 0.09 1.25 -5.23
N LEU A 149 -0.54 0.10 -5.39
CA LEU A 149 -0.82 -0.83 -4.29
C LEU A 149 0.24 -1.92 -4.28
N ILE A 150 0.92 -2.09 -3.16
CA ILE A 150 1.88 -3.17 -2.96
C ILE A 150 1.17 -4.33 -2.28
N THR A 151 0.95 -5.44 -2.97
CA THR A 151 0.25 -6.60 -2.37
C THR A 151 1.19 -7.53 -1.61
N SER A 152 2.48 -7.53 -1.94
CA SER A 152 3.49 -8.29 -1.20
C SER A 152 4.90 -7.77 -1.48
N ILE A 153 5.77 -7.81 -0.48
CA ILE A 153 7.22 -7.66 -0.63
C ILE A 153 7.87 -8.93 -0.09
N SER A 154 8.83 -9.47 -0.82
CA SER A 154 9.60 -10.66 -0.46
C SER A 154 11.08 -10.37 -0.58
N TYR A 155 11.79 -10.61 0.52
CA TYR A 155 13.22 -10.43 0.64
C TYR A 155 13.76 -11.43 1.66
N THR A 156 14.95 -11.96 1.41
CA THR A 156 15.67 -12.81 2.38
C THR A 156 16.79 -11.98 3.02
N PRO A 157 16.67 -11.57 4.29
CA PRO A 157 17.72 -10.82 4.99
C PRO A 157 19.05 -11.58 5.02
N ASP A 158 20.13 -10.84 4.78
CA ASP A 158 21.51 -11.33 4.91
C ASP A 158 22.35 -10.18 5.44
N ARG A 159 22.57 -10.23 6.74
CA ARG A 159 23.22 -9.14 7.46
C ARG A 159 24.66 -8.93 7.02
N GLU A 160 25.37 -10.00 6.67
CA GLU A 160 26.78 -9.89 6.26
C GLU A 160 26.88 -9.22 4.90
N ALA A 161 26.04 -9.63 3.95
CA ALA A 161 25.98 -8.99 2.63
C ALA A 161 25.49 -7.53 2.71
N GLU A 162 24.52 -7.24 3.58
CA GLU A 162 24.04 -5.87 3.82
C GLU A 162 25.15 -4.96 4.37
N LEU A 163 25.89 -5.42 5.38
CA LEU A 163 27.02 -4.67 5.96
C LEU A 163 28.21 -4.53 5.00
N ALA A 164 28.38 -5.49 4.09
CA ALA A 164 29.37 -5.42 3.01
C ALA A 164 28.86 -4.65 1.78
N HIS A 165 27.67 -4.06 1.86
CA HIS A 165 27.01 -3.29 0.79
C HIS A 165 26.90 -4.03 -0.54
N LEU A 166 26.79 -5.37 -0.47
CA LEU A 166 26.63 -6.21 -1.65
C LEU A 166 25.25 -6.04 -2.26
N ARG A 167 25.16 -6.31 -3.56
CA ARG A 167 23.89 -6.27 -4.30
C ARG A 167 22.86 -7.21 -3.69
N ARG A 168 21.62 -6.75 -3.59
CA ARG A 168 20.50 -7.52 -3.00
C ARG A 168 19.34 -7.60 -3.98
N GLU A 169 18.62 -8.70 -3.92
CA GLU A 169 17.43 -8.89 -4.74
C GLU A 169 16.18 -8.82 -3.87
N VAL A 170 15.22 -7.99 -4.27
CA VAL A 170 13.92 -7.90 -3.61
C VAL A 170 12.83 -8.07 -4.66
N THR A 171 11.85 -8.92 -4.35
CA THR A 171 10.68 -9.14 -5.20
C THR A 171 9.46 -8.47 -4.61
N VAL A 172 8.71 -7.73 -5.42
CA VAL A 172 7.48 -7.06 -5.05
C VAL A 172 6.36 -7.46 -6.00
N VAL A 173 5.13 -7.52 -5.48
CA VAL A 173 3.92 -7.63 -6.30
C VAL A 173 3.13 -6.35 -6.13
N VAL A 174 2.85 -5.69 -7.25
CA VAL A 174 2.23 -4.36 -7.28
C VAL A 174 1.06 -4.29 -8.25
N SER A 175 0.06 -3.48 -7.93
CA SER A 175 -1.06 -3.12 -8.81
C SER A 175 -1.11 -1.59 -8.93
N PRO A 176 -0.80 -0.99 -10.10
CA PRO A 176 -1.01 0.45 -10.28
C PRO A 176 -2.50 0.76 -10.42
N VAL A 177 -2.93 1.91 -9.92
CA VAL A 177 -4.27 2.45 -10.09
C VAL A 177 -4.18 3.65 -11.03
N LYS A 178 -5.00 3.66 -12.09
CA LYS A 178 -5.01 4.77 -13.06
C LYS A 178 -5.54 6.07 -12.44
N ASN A 179 -5.05 7.19 -12.94
CA ASN A 179 -5.53 8.52 -12.58
C ASN A 179 -6.93 8.86 -13.15
N GLU A 180 -7.21 8.48 -14.39
CA GLU A 180 -8.44 8.86 -15.11
C GLU A 180 -9.73 8.33 -14.48
N ASN A 181 -9.70 7.09 -14.00
CA ASN A 181 -10.91 6.35 -13.63
C ASN A 181 -10.76 5.52 -12.34
N ASN A 182 -9.65 5.68 -11.61
CA ASN A 182 -9.31 4.86 -10.45
C ASN A 182 -9.33 3.35 -10.72
N GLN A 183 -9.16 2.92 -11.98
CA GLN A 183 -9.16 1.52 -12.34
C GLN A 183 -7.85 0.86 -11.93
N ARG A 184 -7.95 -0.07 -10.99
CA ARG A 184 -6.85 -0.94 -10.59
C ARG A 184 -6.45 -1.86 -11.75
N GLN A 185 -5.17 -1.84 -12.10
CA GLN A 185 -4.60 -2.73 -13.10
C GLN A 185 -4.22 -4.09 -12.50
N PRO A 186 -4.12 -5.15 -13.32
CA PRO A 186 -3.68 -6.46 -12.85
C PRO A 186 -2.34 -6.41 -12.10
N PRO A 187 -2.15 -7.27 -11.10
CA PRO A 187 -0.93 -7.31 -10.32
C PRO A 187 0.25 -7.79 -11.17
N ARG A 188 1.41 -7.20 -10.94
CA ARG A 188 2.65 -7.52 -11.62
C ARG A 188 3.71 -7.89 -10.59
N ARG A 189 4.45 -8.96 -10.87
CA ARG A 189 5.60 -9.37 -10.06
C ARG A 189 6.83 -8.72 -10.64
N ILE A 190 7.53 -7.98 -9.81
CA ILE A 190 8.71 -7.22 -10.18
C ILE A 190 9.85 -7.62 -9.25
N THR A 191 10.98 -7.96 -9.84
CA THR A 191 12.20 -8.28 -9.12
C THR A 191 13.21 -7.19 -9.42
N TRP A 192 13.73 -6.60 -8.35
CA TRP A 192 14.75 -5.55 -8.40
C TRP A 192 16.06 -6.06 -7.83
N GLU A 193 17.14 -5.74 -8.54
CA GLU A 193 18.50 -5.73 -7.98
C GLU A 193 18.76 -4.34 -7.41
N LEU A 194 19.15 -4.27 -6.14
CA LEU A 194 19.51 -3.05 -5.45
C LEU A 194 21.01 -3.00 -5.20
N VAL A 195 21.57 -1.80 -5.25
CA VAL A 195 22.95 -1.49 -4.87
C VAL A 195 22.97 -0.73 -3.55
N GLY A 196 23.87 -1.10 -2.65
CA GLY A 196 24.12 -0.35 -1.41
C GLY A 196 25.16 0.75 -1.69
N ILE A 197 24.78 2.01 -1.47
CA ILE A 197 25.71 3.14 -1.56
C ILE A 197 26.12 3.53 -0.13
N PRO A 198 27.41 3.45 0.22
CA PRO A 198 27.88 3.79 1.56
C PRO A 198 27.52 5.22 1.95
N ILE A 199 27.04 5.42 3.17
CA ILE A 199 26.78 6.75 3.72
C ILE A 199 28.07 7.24 4.41
N PRO A 200 28.63 8.41 4.04
CA PRO A 200 29.88 8.89 4.63
C PRO A 200 29.78 9.03 6.16
N GLY A 201 30.63 8.30 6.88
CA GLY A 201 30.70 8.36 8.35
C GLY A 201 29.74 7.41 9.07
N GLU A 202 28.95 6.62 8.35
CA GLU A 202 28.03 5.63 8.90
C GLU A 202 28.44 4.20 8.51
N GLN A 203 28.01 3.21 9.28
CA GLN A 203 28.20 1.79 8.92
C GLN A 203 27.15 1.31 7.90
N ASP A 204 26.02 2.00 7.84
CA ASP A 204 24.90 1.68 6.97
C ASP A 204 25.12 2.21 5.54
N CYS A 205 24.26 1.76 4.64
CA CYS A 205 24.19 2.25 3.27
C CYS A 205 22.75 2.69 2.95
N GLU A 206 22.63 3.52 1.93
CA GLU A 206 21.35 3.73 1.27
C GLU A 206 21.18 2.71 0.13
N TRP A 207 19.97 2.17 -0.01
CA TRP A 207 19.66 1.18 -1.05
C TRP A 207 19.06 1.87 -2.27
N ARG A 208 19.70 1.71 -3.43
CA ARG A 208 19.21 2.22 -4.72
C ARG A 208 18.79 1.09 -5.65
N LEU A 209 17.70 1.30 -6.36
CA LEU A 209 17.15 0.39 -7.37
C LEU A 209 17.99 0.50 -8.66
N ASP A 210 18.61 -0.59 -9.10
CA ASP A 210 19.59 -0.60 -10.22
C ASP A 210 19.10 -1.38 -11.45
N LYS A 211 18.55 -2.59 -11.25
CA LYS A 211 18.03 -3.39 -12.38
C LYS A 211 16.68 -3.98 -12.06
N ILE A 212 15.83 -4.04 -13.07
CA ILE A 212 14.44 -4.49 -12.94
C ILE A 212 14.14 -5.62 -13.94
N THR A 213 13.46 -6.65 -13.43
CA THR A 213 12.75 -7.64 -14.25
C THR A 213 11.28 -7.64 -13.85
N SER A 214 10.36 -7.61 -14.81
CA SER A 214 8.91 -7.59 -14.53
C SER A 214 8.17 -8.67 -15.32
N THR A 215 7.21 -9.32 -14.66
CA THR A 215 6.32 -10.32 -15.24
C THR A 215 4.88 -10.07 -14.79
N ILE A 216 3.91 -10.34 -15.67
CA ILE A 216 2.49 -10.30 -15.31
C ILE A 216 2.17 -11.53 -14.47
N VAL A 217 1.43 -11.36 -13.37
CA VAL A 217 0.96 -12.49 -12.57
C VAL A 217 -0.28 -13.06 -13.24
N THR A 218 -0.11 -14.10 -14.06
CA THR A 218 -1.19 -14.93 -14.61
C THR A 218 -1.47 -16.08 -13.63
N ASP A 219 -2.50 -15.92 -12.82
CA ASP A 219 -3.10 -16.90 -11.89
C ASP A 219 -2.36 -17.28 -10.59
N GLY A 220 -3.11 -17.26 -9.47
CA GLY A 220 -2.76 -17.97 -8.22
C GLY A 220 -3.08 -17.25 -6.90
N LEU A 221 -3.19 -15.93 -6.88
CA LEU A 221 -3.69 -15.19 -5.71
C LEU A 221 -5.12 -14.76 -6.06
N GLY A 222 -6.11 -15.19 -5.28
CA GLY A 222 -7.54 -14.93 -5.51
C GLY A 222 -7.86 -13.45 -5.68
N TYR A 223 -7.66 -12.95 -6.90
CA TYR A 223 -7.94 -11.60 -7.31
C TYR A 223 -9.46 -11.49 -7.40
N LEU A 224 -10.10 -11.14 -6.29
CA LEU A 224 -11.46 -10.63 -6.39
C LEU A 224 -11.34 -9.28 -7.10
N PRO A 225 -11.90 -9.13 -8.32
CA PRO A 225 -11.96 -7.81 -8.92
C PRO A 225 -12.68 -6.91 -7.92
N THR A 226 -12.04 -5.80 -7.56
CA THR A 226 -12.70 -4.74 -6.80
C THR A 226 -13.81 -4.21 -7.72
N PRO A 227 -15.10 -4.39 -7.41
CA PRO A 227 -16.14 -3.79 -8.22
C PRO A 227 -15.92 -2.28 -8.20
N SER A 228 -16.08 -1.66 -9.37
CA SER A 228 -16.14 -0.21 -9.44
C SER A 228 -17.30 0.30 -8.56
N LEU A 229 -17.21 1.53 -8.05
CA LEU A 229 -18.32 2.19 -7.35
C LEU A 229 -19.62 2.16 -8.19
N ALA A 230 -19.51 2.12 -9.52
CA ALA A 230 -20.63 1.97 -10.44
C ALA A 230 -21.27 0.57 -10.43
N GLU A 231 -20.49 -0.50 -10.21
CA GLU A 231 -20.99 -1.87 -10.15
C GLU A 231 -21.64 -2.20 -8.80
N THR A 232 -21.28 -1.50 -7.73
CA THR A 232 -21.94 -1.65 -6.43
C THR A 232 -23.38 -1.15 -6.46
N ALA A 233 -23.68 -0.14 -7.31
CA ALA A 233 -25.03 0.36 -7.51
C ALA A 233 -25.94 -0.60 -8.32
N ALA A 234 -25.37 -1.55 -9.07
CA ALA A 234 -26.12 -2.50 -9.89
C ALA A 234 -26.53 -3.78 -9.13
N LEU A 235 -25.91 -4.06 -7.98
CA LEU A 235 -26.26 -5.20 -7.11
C LEU A 235 -27.37 -4.90 -6.09
N VAL A 236 -27.95 -3.70 -6.14
CA VAL A 236 -29.04 -3.23 -5.24
C VAL A 236 -30.32 -2.93 -6.04
N ARG A 237 -30.63 -3.73 -7.06
CA ARG A 237 -31.95 -3.72 -7.72
C ARG A 237 -32.58 -5.09 -7.71
#